data_AF-A0A831JPY6-F1
#
_entry.id   AF-A0A831JPY6-F1
#
_cell.length_a   1.000
_cell.length_b   1.000
_cell.length_c   1.000
_cell.angle_alpha   90.00
_cell.angle_beta   90.00
_cell.angle_gamma   90.00
#
_symmetry.space_group_name_H-M   'P 1'
#
loop_
_entity.id
_entity.type
_entity.pdbx_description
1 polymer ?
#
loop_
_entity_poly.entity_id
_entity_poly.type
_entity_poly.pdbx_seq_one_letter_code
_entity_poly.pdbx_strand_id
1 'polypeptide(L)'
;MVGTFTTEYVRFGAFFLVSIRSLRMKKIDRTAEFPQLRDGEVYADWTGAALPPVSLISKFATFLTSHLLGNPHSSHRASQTASDMVTATRARILSYLNPSSDEYDVVFTPNATGAIRILEHFVFRGGELLLT
;
A
#
# COMPACT_ATOMS: atom_id res chain seq x y z
N MET A 1 -2.52 -7.23 -10.10
CA MET A 1 -3.25 -7.14 -8.81
C MET A 1 -4.47 -6.27 -9.09
N VAL A 2 -5.69 -6.81 -9.08
CA VAL A 2 -6.94 -6.04 -9.20
C VAL A 2 -7.92 -6.72 -8.25
N GLY A 3 -8.31 -6.04 -7.19
CA GLY A 3 -9.39 -6.48 -6.31
C GLY A 3 -10.55 -5.54 -6.59
N THR A 4 -11.69 -6.09 -6.99
CA THR A 4 -12.93 -5.34 -7.11
C THR A 4 -13.63 -5.34 -5.76
N PHE A 5 -13.99 -4.15 -5.28
CA PHE A 5 -14.78 -3.96 -4.08
C PHE A 5 -16.24 -3.87 -4.49
N THR A 6 -17.10 -4.67 -3.86
CA THR A 6 -18.56 -4.48 -3.97
C THR A 6 -19.09 -4.28 -2.56
N THR A 7 -19.37 -3.03 -2.22
CA THR A 7 -20.05 -2.66 -0.98
C THR A 7 -21.55 -2.81 -1.19
N GLU A 8 -22.18 -3.78 -0.50
CA GLU A 8 -23.64 -3.88 -0.45
C GLU A 8 -24.14 -3.33 0.89
N TYR A 9 -25.03 -2.35 0.83
CA TYR A 9 -25.73 -1.81 1.99
C TYR A 9 -27.02 -2.61 2.20
N VAL A 10 -27.08 -3.40 3.27
CA VAL A 10 -28.34 -4.04 3.67
C VAL A 10 -29.02 -3.15 4.71
N ARG A 11 -30.16 -2.55 4.34
CA ARG A 11 -30.96 -1.70 5.22
C ARG A 11 -31.85 -2.57 6.11
N PHE A 12 -31.64 -2.53 7.42
CA PHE A 12 -32.57 -3.07 8.43
C PHE A 12 -33.12 -1.92 9.27
N GLY A 13 -34.28 -1.38 8.88
CA GLY A 13 -34.91 -0.25 9.57
C GLY A 13 -34.08 1.03 9.51
N ALA A 14 -33.73 1.57 10.69
CA ALA A 14 -32.89 2.77 10.86
C ALA A 14 -31.39 2.47 11.03
N PHE A 15 -30.99 1.20 11.00
CA PHE A 15 -29.61 0.77 11.17
C PHE A 15 -29.00 0.31 9.84
N PHE A 16 -27.78 0.76 9.56
CA PHE A 16 -26.94 0.22 8.50
C PHE A 16 -26.02 -0.84 9.11
N LEU A 17 -26.19 -2.10 8.70
CA LEU A 17 -25.25 -3.16 9.01
C LEU A 17 -24.24 -3.24 7.87
N VAL A 18 -22.98 -2.88 8.12
CA VAL A 18 -21.89 -3.10 7.16
C VAL A 18 -21.53 -4.58 7.21
N SER A 19 -22.02 -5.35 6.24
CA SER A 19 -21.57 -6.74 6.06
C SER A 19 -20.22 -6.74 5.33
N ILE A 20 -19.12 -6.82 6.07
CA ILE A 20 -17.80 -7.11 5.48
C ILE A 20 -17.81 -8.59 5.06
N ARG A 21 -18.10 -8.88 3.79
CA ARG A 21 -17.82 -10.21 3.24
C ARG A 21 -16.32 -10.44 3.30
N SER A 22 -15.92 -11.46 4.07
CA SER A 22 -14.57 -12.02 4.20
C SER A 22 -13.66 -11.67 3.02
N LEU A 23 -12.53 -11.02 3.33
CA LEU A 23 -11.38 -10.94 2.43
C LEU A 23 -11.09 -12.35 1.91
N ARG A 24 -11.42 -12.64 0.65
CA ARG A 24 -11.00 -13.88 0.01
C ARG A 24 -9.54 -13.72 -0.38
N MET A 25 -8.67 -13.80 0.63
CA MET A 25 -7.23 -13.83 0.42
C MET A 25 -6.92 -15.05 -0.42
N LYS A 26 -6.35 -14.83 -1.61
CA LYS A 26 -5.87 -15.94 -2.44
C LYS A 26 -4.80 -16.67 -1.62
N LYS A 27 -4.97 -17.97 -1.38
CA LYS A 27 -4.02 -18.80 -0.62
C LYS A 27 -2.63 -18.64 -1.26
N ILE A 28 -1.68 -18.15 -0.47
CA ILE A 28 -0.28 -18.02 -0.90
C ILE A 28 0.42 -19.35 -0.63
N ASP A 29 1.16 -19.86 -1.62
CA ASP A 29 2.06 -20.98 -1.41
C ASP A 29 3.34 -20.48 -0.74
N ARG A 30 3.39 -20.62 0.59
CA ARG A 30 4.53 -20.18 1.40
C ARG A 30 5.82 -20.89 1.01
N THR A 31 5.73 -22.16 0.58
CA THR A 31 6.92 -22.92 0.19
C THR A 31 7.53 -22.36 -1.08
N ALA A 32 6.71 -21.91 -2.04
CA ALA A 32 7.15 -21.25 -3.25
C ALA A 32 7.65 -19.82 -3.01
N GLU A 33 6.98 -19.04 -2.16
CA GLU A 33 7.32 -17.63 -1.92
C GLU A 33 8.53 -17.43 -0.99
N PHE A 34 8.83 -18.39 -0.12
CA PHE A 34 9.92 -18.30 0.88
C PHE A 34 10.81 -19.56 0.85
N PRO A 35 11.52 -19.84 -0.26
CA PRO A 35 12.36 -21.03 -0.39
C PRO A 35 13.48 -21.13 0.65
N GLN A 36 13.95 -19.99 1.18
CA GLN A 36 14.97 -19.92 2.24
C GLN A 36 14.51 -20.51 3.58
N LEU A 37 13.22 -20.79 3.75
CA LEU A 37 12.68 -21.43 4.96
C LEU A 37 12.47 -22.95 4.81
N ARG A 38 12.83 -23.55 3.66
CA ARG A 38 12.53 -24.95 3.35
C ARG A 38 13.36 -25.95 4.16
N ASP A 39 14.54 -25.55 4.64
CA ASP A 39 15.50 -26.43 5.31
C ASP A 39 15.29 -26.52 6.84
N GLY A 40 14.08 -26.21 7.31
CA GLY A 40 13.70 -26.28 8.74
C GLY A 40 13.97 -25.01 9.53
N GLU A 41 14.44 -23.95 8.88
CA GLU A 41 14.65 -22.64 9.49
C GLU A 41 13.34 -21.98 9.94
N VAL A 42 13.32 -21.44 11.15
CA VAL A 42 12.16 -20.74 11.72
C VAL A 42 12.47 -19.24 11.82
N TYR A 43 11.79 -18.44 11.00
CA TYR A 43 11.92 -16.99 11.03
C TYR A 43 10.90 -16.37 11.99
N ALA A 44 11.33 -16.12 13.24
CA ALA A 44 10.51 -15.55 14.31
C ALA A 44 10.75 -14.03 14.50
N ASP A 45 11.07 -13.29 13.43
CA ASP A 45 11.35 -11.85 13.47
C ASP A 45 10.51 -11.04 12.45
N TRP A 46 9.34 -11.59 12.07
CA TRP A 46 8.46 -10.98 11.07
C TRP A 46 7.95 -9.58 11.45
N THR A 47 7.80 -9.33 12.75
CA THR A 47 7.37 -8.01 13.26
C THR A 47 8.45 -6.94 13.08
N GLY A 48 9.73 -7.32 13.09
CA GLY A 48 10.84 -6.42 12.81
C GLY A 48 10.99 -6.16 11.32
N ALA A 49 11.07 -7.23 10.52
CA ALA A 49 11.10 -7.13 9.06
C ALA A 49 10.43 -8.35 8.42
N ALA A 50 9.52 -8.12 7.48
CA ALA A 50 8.98 -9.21 6.69
C ALA A 50 10.01 -9.72 5.67
N LEU A 51 10.05 -11.04 5.46
CA LEU A 51 10.80 -11.59 4.33
C LEU A 51 10.14 -11.18 3.01
N PRO A 52 10.91 -10.72 2.01
CA PRO A 52 10.34 -10.41 0.71
C PRO A 52 9.93 -11.71 -0.01
N PRO A 53 8.67 -11.86 -0.44
CA PRO A 53 8.25 -13.00 -1.26
C PRO A 53 9.02 -13.03 -2.58
N VAL A 54 9.40 -14.21 -3.07
CA VAL A 54 10.07 -14.38 -4.37
C VAL A 54 9.29 -13.69 -5.48
N SER A 55 7.97 -13.83 -5.51
CA SER A 55 7.15 -13.23 -6.57
C SER A 55 7.17 -11.70 -6.56
N LEU A 56 7.38 -11.07 -5.39
CA LEU A 56 7.51 -9.61 -5.28
C LEU A 56 8.81 -9.14 -5.92
N ILE A 57 9.93 -9.79 -5.57
CA ILE A 57 11.25 -9.48 -6.12
C ILE A 57 11.26 -9.67 -7.63
N SER A 58 10.78 -10.82 -8.12
CA SER A 58 10.77 -11.11 -9.56
C SER A 58 9.92 -10.12 -10.34
N LYS A 59 8.71 -9.79 -9.86
CA LYS A 59 7.84 -8.79 -10.53
C LYS A 59 8.47 -7.41 -10.55
N PHE A 60 9.12 -7.00 -9.47
CA PHE A 60 9.77 -5.69 -9.42
C PHE A 60 10.99 -5.63 -10.34
N ALA A 61 11.81 -6.69 -10.37
CA ALA A 61 12.92 -6.80 -11.30
C ALA A 61 12.44 -6.73 -12.75
N THR A 62 11.41 -7.52 -13.13
CA THR A 62 10.81 -7.45 -14.47
C THR A 62 10.26 -6.06 -14.76
N PHE A 63 9.57 -5.44 -13.80
CA PHE A 63 9.04 -4.09 -13.96
C PHE A 63 10.15 -3.08 -14.30
N LEU A 64 11.26 -3.08 -13.57
CA LEU A 64 12.37 -2.16 -13.79
C LEU A 64 13.10 -2.42 -15.11
N THR A 65 13.22 -3.67 -15.54
CA THR A 65 13.93 -4.03 -16.78
C THR A 65 13.06 -3.90 -18.03
N SER A 66 11.73 -3.91 -17.90
CA SER A 66 10.79 -3.85 -19.02
C SER A 66 10.13 -2.48 -19.23
N HIS A 67 10.38 -1.50 -18.36
CA HIS A 67 9.80 -0.16 -18.47
C HIS A 67 10.87 0.92 -18.57
N LEU A 68 10.78 1.74 -19.61
CA LEU A 68 11.51 3.00 -19.66
C LEU A 68 10.75 4.04 -18.82
N LEU A 69 11.28 4.37 -17.65
CA LEU A 69 10.70 5.35 -16.74
C LEU A 69 11.52 6.64 -16.78
N GLY A 70 10.82 7.75 -16.99
CA GLY A 70 11.43 9.07 -17.09
C GLY A 70 11.51 9.82 -15.76
N ASN A 71 12.34 10.85 -15.74
CA ASN A 71 12.25 11.88 -14.71
C ASN A 71 10.88 12.58 -14.80
N PRO A 72 10.11 12.71 -13.70
CA PRO A 72 8.76 13.29 -13.69
C PRO A 72 8.66 14.74 -14.19
N HIS A 73 9.77 15.47 -14.27
CA HIS A 73 9.79 16.85 -14.78
C HIS A 73 9.96 16.94 -16.31
N SER A 74 10.21 15.82 -16.98
CA SER A 74 10.31 15.78 -18.44
C SER A 74 8.92 15.66 -19.08
N SER A 75 8.75 16.15 -20.31
CA SER A 75 7.48 16.05 -21.05
C SER A 75 7.36 14.82 -21.96
N HIS A 76 8.41 13.98 -22.04
CA HIS A 76 8.42 12.82 -22.93
C HIS A 76 7.57 11.64 -22.39
N ARG A 77 7.19 10.72 -23.29
CA ARG A 77 6.28 9.60 -22.98
C ARG A 77 6.67 8.79 -21.74
N ALA A 78 7.95 8.45 -21.58
CA ALA A 78 8.41 7.69 -20.40
C ALA A 78 8.22 8.45 -19.05
N SER A 79 8.23 9.78 -19.04
CA SER A 79 7.94 10.58 -17.85
C SER A 79 6.43 10.57 -17.53
N GLN A 80 5.59 10.72 -18.56
CA GLN A 80 4.14 10.65 -18.42
C GLN A 80 3.72 9.27 -17.88
N THR A 81 4.24 8.18 -18.47
CA THR A 81 4.00 6.81 -17.99
C THR A 81 4.36 6.64 -16.50
N ALA A 82 5.52 7.15 -16.08
CA ALA A 82 5.92 7.08 -14.68
C ALA A 82 4.97 7.86 -13.76
N SER A 83 4.53 9.06 -14.19
CA SER A 83 3.56 9.89 -13.47
C SER A 83 2.19 9.21 -13.34
N ASP A 84 1.69 8.60 -14.42
CA ASP A 84 0.43 7.85 -14.42
C ASP A 84 0.49 6.65 -13.48
N MET A 85 1.61 5.93 -13.45
CA MET A 85 1.83 4.82 -12.53
C MET A 85 1.82 5.27 -11.06
N VAL A 86 2.44 6.42 -10.77
CA VAL A 86 2.44 7.03 -9.43
C VAL A 86 1.01 7.40 -9.02
N THR A 87 0.23 8.01 -9.90
CA THR A 87 -1.19 8.36 -9.67
C THR A 87 -2.05 7.12 -9.44
N ALA A 88 -1.92 6.10 -10.30
CA ALA A 88 -2.64 4.84 -10.15
C ALA A 88 -2.28 4.11 -8.84
N THR A 89 -1.02 4.23 -8.39
CA THR A 89 -0.58 3.65 -7.11
C THR A 89 -1.24 4.34 -5.93
N ARG A 90 -1.42 5.67 -5.95
CA ARG A 90 -2.16 6.41 -4.90
C ARG A 90 -3.59 5.94 -4.81
N ALA A 91 -4.29 5.91 -5.94
CA ALA A 91 -5.68 5.45 -6.00
C ALA A 91 -5.83 4.02 -5.45
N ARG A 92 -4.87 3.14 -5.77
CA ARG A 92 -4.85 1.77 -5.24
C ARG A 92 -4.67 1.70 -3.72
N ILE A 93 -3.79 2.54 -3.16
CA ILE A 93 -3.54 2.59 -1.71
C ILE A 93 -4.79 3.10 -0.99
N LEU A 94 -5.38 4.19 -1.47
CA LEU A 94 -6.64 4.70 -0.92
C LEU A 94 -7.72 3.63 -1.00
N SER A 95 -7.92 3.01 -2.16
CA SER A 95 -8.90 1.93 -2.30
C SER A 95 -8.65 0.74 -1.36
N TYR A 96 -7.39 0.42 -1.04
CA TYR A 96 -7.04 -0.64 -0.11
C TYR A 96 -7.32 -0.28 1.36
N LEU A 97 -7.00 0.95 1.75
CA LEU A 97 -7.25 1.45 3.12
C LEU A 97 -8.71 1.87 3.33
N ASN A 98 -9.44 2.09 2.23
CA ASN A 98 -10.82 2.54 2.17
C ASN A 98 -11.14 3.80 3.02
N PRO A 99 -10.37 4.89 2.92
CA PRO A 99 -10.73 6.17 3.51
C PRO A 99 -11.78 6.89 2.65
N SER A 100 -12.41 7.94 3.20
CA SER A 100 -13.15 8.92 2.40
C SER A 100 -12.21 9.52 1.36
N SER A 101 -12.52 9.38 0.06
CA SER A 101 -11.66 9.84 -1.04
C SER A 101 -11.43 11.35 -1.06
N ASP A 102 -12.24 12.08 -0.31
CA ASP A 102 -12.35 13.53 -0.38
C ASP A 102 -11.54 14.21 0.73
N GLU A 103 -11.02 13.42 1.67
CA GLU A 103 -10.40 13.89 2.92
C GLU A 103 -8.93 13.46 3.05
N TYR A 104 -8.51 12.43 2.30
CA TYR A 104 -7.19 11.81 2.47
C TYR A 104 -6.39 11.76 1.18
N ASP A 105 -5.13 12.17 1.29
CA ASP A 105 -4.10 12.06 0.25
C ASP A 105 -3.03 11.02 0.60
N VAL A 106 -2.31 10.55 -0.41
CA VAL A 106 -1.19 9.61 -0.25
C VAL A 106 0.15 10.33 -0.46
N VAL A 107 0.93 10.39 0.61
CA VAL A 107 2.31 10.88 0.60
C VAL A 107 3.26 9.69 0.72
N PHE A 108 4.13 9.50 -0.27
CA PHE A 108 5.18 8.47 -0.20
C PHE A 108 6.35 8.97 0.65
N THR A 109 6.77 8.15 1.61
CA THR A 109 7.91 8.41 2.47
C THR A 109 8.89 7.23 2.41
N PRO A 110 10.17 7.42 2.79
CA PRO A 110 11.13 6.32 2.80
C PRO A 110 10.75 5.18 3.75
N ASN A 111 10.11 5.51 4.88
CA ASN A 111 9.64 4.57 5.89
C ASN A 111 8.68 5.27 6.89
N ALA A 112 8.18 4.52 7.89
CA ALA A 112 7.30 5.05 8.94
C ALA A 112 7.95 6.18 9.76
N THR A 113 9.23 6.04 10.15
CA THR A 113 9.96 7.10 10.87
C THR A 113 10.05 8.38 10.05
N GLY A 114 10.30 8.27 8.74
CA GLY A 114 10.31 9.40 7.82
C GLY A 114 8.94 10.07 7.69
N ALA A 115 7.85 9.30 7.76
CA ALA A 115 6.49 9.86 7.80
C ALA A 115 6.23 10.63 9.09
N ILE A 116 6.62 10.08 10.25
CA ILE A 116 6.45 10.75 11.54
C ILE A 116 7.26 12.05 11.60
N ARG A 117 8.49 12.07 11.07
CA ARG A 117 9.31 13.27 11.00
C ARG A 117 8.66 14.42 10.21
N ILE A 118 7.86 14.12 9.20
CA ILE A 118 7.10 15.18 8.49
C ILE A 118 6.12 15.86 9.46
N LEU A 119 5.51 15.10 10.37
CA LEU A 119 4.57 15.63 11.38
C LEU A 119 5.28 16.48 12.44
N GLU A 120 6.57 16.25 12.71
CA GLU A 120 7.35 17.11 13.63
C GLU A 120 7.43 18.57 13.15
N HIS A 121 7.27 18.79 11.85
CA HIS A 121 7.23 20.13 11.26
C HIS A 121 5.82 20.74 11.22
N PHE A 122 4.80 20.04 11.71
CA PHE A 122 3.46 20.57 11.79
C PHE A 122 3.39 21.65 12.89
N VAL A 123 2.92 22.85 12.51
CA VAL A 123 2.79 23.96 13.45
C VAL A 123 1.41 23.91 14.10
N PHE A 124 1.36 23.40 15.33
CA PHE A 124 0.17 23.44 16.16
C PHE A 124 -0.16 24.89 16.55
N ARG A 125 -1.43 25.27 16.45
CA ARG A 125 -1.91 26.58 16.90
C ARG A 125 -2.24 26.52 18.39
N GLY A 126 -2.17 27.67 19.07
CA GLY A 126 -2.38 27.75 20.52
C GLY A 126 -3.71 27.09 20.95
N GLY A 127 -3.63 26.18 21.91
CA GLY A 127 -4.77 25.38 22.39
C GLY A 127 -4.80 23.92 21.88
N GLU A 128 -3.95 23.57 20.92
CA GLU A 128 -3.78 22.19 20.43
C GLU A 128 -2.68 21.47 21.24
N LEU A 129 -2.93 20.22 21.61
CA LEU A 129 -1.98 19.36 22.34
C LEU A 129 -1.66 18.14 21.48
N LEU A 130 -0.37 17.81 21.35
CA LEU A 130 0.08 16.53 20.82
C LEU A 130 0.22 15.53 21.98
N LEU A 131 -0.61 14.49 21.98
CA LEU A 131 -0.46 13.37 22.90
C LEU A 131 0.54 12.38 22.28
N THR A 132 1.72 12.27 22.88
CA THR A 132 2.77 11.32 22.48
C THR A 132 2.90 10.20 23.50
#